data_AF-A0A2A3DCZ9-F1
#
_entry.id   AF-A0A2A3DCZ9-F1
#
_cell.length_a   1.000
_cell.length_b   1.000
_cell.length_c   1.000
_cell.angle_alpha   90.00
_cell.angle_beta   90.00
_cell.angle_gamma   90.00
#
_symmetry.space_group_name_H-M   'P 1'
#
loop_
_entity.id
_entity.type
_entity.pdbx_description
1 polymer ?
#
loop_
_entity_poly.entity_id
_entity_poly.type
_entity_poly.pdbx_seq_one_letter_code
_entity_poly.pdbx_strand_id
1 'polypeptide(L)' 'MAEVIVEMTYKSVQETLRAAGIVISKKGDVHRINFFGGLENTAHYTTSLKEALEQGLAMARPQRS' A
#
# COMPACT_ATOMS: atom_id res chain seq x y z
N MET A 1 19.98 -9.11 -18.37
CA MET A 1 18.69 -8.97 -17.68
C MET A 1 18.35 -7.49 -17.75
N ALA A 2 17.50 -7.08 -18.70
CA ALA A 2 17.07 -5.68 -18.77
C ALA A 2 16.18 -5.42 -17.55
N GLU A 3 16.58 -4.46 -16.71
CA GLU A 3 15.76 -3.98 -15.61
C GLU A 3 14.55 -3.29 -16.25
N VAL A 4 13.41 -3.99 -16.27
CA VAL A 4 12.15 -3.38 -16.68
C VAL A 4 11.84 -2.33 -15.64
N ILE A 5 12.05 -1.07 -15.98
CA ILE A 5 11.57 0.07 -15.18
C ILE A 5 10.05 0.03 -15.28
N VAL A 6 9.42 -0.79 -14.43
CA VAL A 6 7.98 -0.75 -14.25
C VAL A 6 7.70 0.57 -13.56
N GLU A 7 7.18 1.53 -14.32
CA GLU A 7 6.71 2.78 -13.75
C GLU A 7 5.70 2.45 -12.64
N MET A 8 5.96 2.96 -11.43
CA MET A 8 5.14 2.67 -10.27
C MET A 8 3.82 3.42 -10.38
N THR A 9 2.82 2.74 -10.95
CA THR A 9 1.47 3.30 -11.08
C THR A 9 0.64 3.01 -9.83
N TYR A 10 -0.38 3.84 -9.61
CA TYR A 10 -1.36 3.58 -8.56
C TYR A 10 -2.01 2.18 -8.71
N LYS A 11 -2.27 1.75 -9.95
CA LYS A 11 -2.88 0.45 -10.25
C LYS A 11 -1.97 -0.70 -9.82
N SER A 12 -0.68 -0.67 -10.17
CA SER A 12 0.25 -1.74 -9.79
C SER A 12 0.47 -1.80 -8.27
N VAL A 13 0.55 -0.65 -7.59
CA VAL A 13 0.60 -0.61 -6.11
C VAL A 13 -0.68 -1.17 -5.50
N GLN A 14 -1.85 -0.80 -6.03
CA GLN A 14 -3.13 -1.30 -5.54
C GLN A 14 -3.27 -2.83 -5.69
N GLU A 15 -2.88 -3.38 -6.83
CA GLU A 15 -2.90 -4.83 -7.07
C GLU A 15 -1.95 -5.56 -6.11
N THR A 16 -0.75 -5.04 -5.93
CA THR A 16 0.26 -5.60 -5.01
C THR A 16 -0.23 -5.59 -3.57
N LEU A 17 -0.78 -4.47 -3.09
CA LEU A 17 -1.29 -4.37 -1.72
C LEU A 17 -2.51 -5.28 -1.48
N ARG A 18 -3.42 -5.36 -2.45
CA ARG A 18 -4.61 -6.23 -2.34
C ARG A 18 -4.23 -7.71 -2.25
N ALA A 19 -3.22 -8.15 -3.00
CA ALA A 19 -2.69 -9.51 -2.89
C ALA A 19 -2.13 -9.81 -1.49
N ALA A 20 -1.68 -8.78 -0.76
CA ALA A 20 -1.22 -8.87 0.62
C ALA A 20 -2.33 -8.63 1.68
N GLY A 21 -3.60 -8.47 1.28
CA GLY A 21 -4.72 -8.21 2.19
C GLY A 21 -4.85 -6.76 2.65
N ILE A 22 -4.15 -5.84 1.98
CA ILE A 22 -4.16 -4.40 2.28
C ILE A 22 -4.94 -3.65 1.21
N VAL A 23 -5.80 -2.74 1.62
CA VAL A 23 -6.55 -1.84 0.74
C VAL A 23 -5.85 -0.48 0.66
N ILE A 24 -5.83 0.10 -0.54
CA ILE A 24 -5.42 1.49 -0.79
C ILE A 24 -6.57 2.28 -1.42
N SER A 25 -6.81 3.49 -0.92
CA SER A 25 -7.69 4.49 -1.51
C SER A 25 -6.96 5.83 -1.69
N LYS A 26 -7.46 6.70 -2.56
CA LYS A 26 -6.90 8.03 -2.84
C LYS A 26 -7.97 9.11 -2.65
N LYS A 27 -7.63 10.20 -1.96
CA LYS A 27 -8.44 11.43 -1.85
C LYS A 27 -7.54 12.64 -2.09
N GLY A 28 -7.75 13.35 -3.20
CA GLY A 28 -6.78 14.35 -3.65
C GLY A 28 -5.43 13.66 -3.87
N ASP A 29 -4.33 14.23 -3.37
CA ASP A 29 -3.00 13.63 -3.48
C ASP A 29 -2.63 12.69 -2.33
N VAL A 30 -3.55 12.47 -1.39
CA VAL A 30 -3.31 11.60 -0.24
C VAL A 30 -3.80 10.19 -0.53
N HIS A 31 -2.92 9.22 -0.32
CA HIS A 31 -3.18 7.80 -0.27
C HIS A 31 -3.45 7.37 1.16
N ARG A 32 -4.45 6.50 1.33
CA ARG A 32 -4.76 5.83 2.59
C ARG A 32 -4.60 4.33 2.39
N ILE A 33 -3.75 3.69 3.17
CA ILE A 33 -3.61 2.24 3.22
C ILE A 33 -4.15 1.69 4.54
N ASN A 34 -4.79 0.53 4.51
CA ASN A 34 -5.30 -0.13 5.71
C ASN A 34 -5.55 -1.63 5.48
N PHE A 35 -5.79 -2.39 6.54
CA PHE A 35 -6.38 -3.73 6.46
C PHE A 35 -7.79 -3.67 5.87
N PHE A 36 -8.22 -4.76 5.24
CA PHE A 36 -9.63 -4.92 4.87
C PHE A 36 -10.53 -4.83 6.12
N GLY A 37 -11.49 -3.91 6.14
CA GLY A 37 -12.32 -3.64 7.33
C GLY A 37 -11.58 -2.98 8.50
N GLY A 38 -10.34 -2.53 8.30
CA GLY A 38 -9.52 -1.90 9.34
C GLY A 38 -10.12 -0.59 9.86
N LEU A 39 -9.94 -0.34 11.16
CA LEU A 39 -10.37 0.88 11.83
C LEU A 39 -9.51 2.08 11.40
N GLU A 40 -10.01 3.29 11.64
CA GLU A 40 -9.31 4.49 11.19
C GLU A 40 -7.94 4.68 11.86
N ASN A 41 -7.79 4.28 13.12
CA ASN A 41 -6.53 4.35 13.86
C ASN A 41 -5.47 3.33 13.39
N THR A 42 -5.83 2.38 12.53
CA THR A 42 -4.88 1.45 11.90
C THR A 42 -4.50 1.87 10.47
N ALA A 43 -5.07 2.98 9.98
CA ALA A 43 -4.76 3.50 8.67
C ALA A 43 -3.43 4.24 8.65
N HIS A 44 -2.70 4.12 7.55
CA HIS A 44 -1.54 4.94 7.26
C HIS A 44 -1.83 5.85 6.06
N TYR A 45 -1.36 7.10 6.15
CA TYR A 45 -1.60 8.15 5.17
C TYR A 45 -0.29 8.67 4.62
N THR A 46 -0.19 8.77 3.30
CA THR A 46 1.01 9.27 2.61
C THR A 46 0.62 9.88 1.27
N THR A 47 1.45 10.77 0.73
CA THR A 47 1.31 11.30 -0.64
C THR A 47 2.21 10.55 -1.63
N SER A 48 2.92 9.50 -1.20
CA SER A 48 3.87 8.74 -2.00
C SER A 48 3.37 7.32 -2.26
N LEU A 49 3.32 6.93 -3.55
CA LEU A 49 3.01 5.55 -3.93
C LEU A 49 4.06 4.55 -3.42
N LYS A 50 5.33 4.96 -3.39
CA LYS A 50 6.42 4.13 -2.88
C LYS A 50 6.25 3.85 -1.40
N GLU A 51 5.96 4.89 -0.61
CA GLU A 51 5.73 4.74 0.82
C GLU A 51 4.46 3.93 1.10
N ALA A 52 3.39 4.16 0.33
CA ALA A 52 2.16 3.38 0.45
C ALA A 52 2.42 1.88 0.22
N LEU A 53 3.26 1.54 -0.75
CA LEU A 53 3.67 0.16 -1.01
C LEU A 53 4.50 -0.42 0.13
N GLU A 54 5.57 0.27 0.56
CA GLU A 54 6.48 -0.21 1.60
C GLU A 54 5.77 -0.42 2.94
N GLN A 55 5.00 0.58 3.37
CA GLN A 55 4.25 0.53 4.62
C GLN A 55 3.12 -0.50 4.54
N GLY A 56 2.41 -0.59 3.42
CA GLY A 56 1.35 -1.58 3.26
C GLY A 56 1.88 -3.02 3.31
N LEU A 57 3.01 -3.29 2.65
CA LEU A 57 3.66 -4.60 2.76
C LEU A 57 4.17 -4.88 4.19
N ALA A 58 4.62 -3.86 4.92
CA ALA A 58 5.00 -4.01 6.33
C ALA A 58 3.78 -4.34 7.22
N MET A 59 2.62 -3.70 6.98
CA MET A 59 1.37 -4.01 7.69
C MET A 59 0.92 -5.46 7.49
N ALA A 60 1.11 -6.02 6.29
CA ALA A 60 0.71 -7.38 5.96
C ALA A 60 1.61 -8.46 6.59
N ARG A 61 2.80 -8.10 7.10
CA ARG A 61 3.70 -9.06 7.72
C ARG A 61 3.13 -9.50 9.07
N PRO A 62 3.16 -10.81 9.40
CA PRO A 62 2.86 -11.24 10.75
C PRO A 62 3.78 -10.53 11.73
N GLN A 63 3.22 -9.83 12.71
CA GLN A 63 4.00 -9.30 13.81
C GLN A 63 4.60 -10.51 14.54
N ARG A 64 5.90 -10.75 14.34
CA ARG A 64 6.63 -11.72 15.14
C ARG A 64 6.68 -11.16 16.56
N SER A 65 5.85 -11.73 17.43
CA SER A 65 5.93 -11.60 18.89
C SER A 65 7.22 -12.19 19.41
#